data_AF-A0A4P9WSA1-F1
#
_entry.id   AF-A0A4P9WSA1-F1
#
_cell.length_a   1.000
_cell.length_b   1.000
_cell.length_c   1.000
_cell.angle_alpha   90.00
_cell.angle_beta   90.00
_cell.angle_gamma   90.00
#
_symmetry.space_group_name_H-M   'P 1'
#
loop_
_entity.id
_entity.type
_entity.pdbx_description
1 polymer ?
#
loop_
_entity_poly.entity_id
_entity_poly.type
_entity_poly.pdbx_seq_one_letter_code
_entity_poly.pdbx_strand_id
1 'polypeptide(L)' 'QSFIRLFTKDADGYLSMGFNATLEVQTTRDLKVRGLIGPAISANKRSACVGETDIGIAGT' A
#
# COMPACT_ATOMS: atom_id res chain seq x y z
N GLN A 1 4.29 26.52 -10.13
CA GLN A 1 5.43 25.60 -10.36
C GLN A 1 5.14 24.13 -9.97
N SER A 2 4.02 23.79 -9.31
CA SER A 2 3.70 22.41 -8.89
C SER A 2 3.46 21.43 -10.05
N PHE A 3 2.91 21.89 -11.17
CA PHE A 3 2.66 21.04 -12.35
C PHE A 3 3.95 20.43 -12.92
N ILE A 4 5.05 21.20 -12.98
CA ILE A 4 6.32 20.71 -13.50
C ILE A 4 6.93 19.66 -12.57
N ARG A 5 6.77 19.82 -11.24
CA ARG A 5 7.28 18.85 -10.25
C ARG A 5 6.67 17.46 -10.39
N LEU A 6 5.45 17.37 -10.92
CA LEU A 6 4.79 16.10 -11.16
C LEU A 6 5.64 15.22 -12.12
N PHE A 7 6.33 15.82 -13.09
CA PHE A 7 7.13 15.12 -14.09
C PHE A 7 8.62 15.03 -13.75
N THR A 8 8.97 15.04 -12.46
CA THR A 8 10.35 14.89 -12.01
C THR A 8 10.89 13.52 -12.43
N LYS A 9 12.15 13.48 -12.83
CA LYS A 9 12.85 12.27 -13.25
C LYS A 9 13.87 11.82 -12.20
N ASP A 10 14.09 10.52 -12.12
CA ASP A 10 15.16 9.92 -11.31
C ASP A 10 16.53 9.97 -12.02
N ALA A 11 17.55 9.36 -11.40
CA ALA A 11 18.92 9.34 -11.91
C ALA A 11 19.06 8.62 -13.27
N ASP A 12 18.14 7.70 -13.57
CA ASP A 12 18.12 6.91 -14.80
C ASP A 12 17.23 7.55 -15.88
N GLY A 13 16.59 8.69 -15.57
CA GLY A 13 15.78 9.48 -16.49
C GLY A 13 14.31 9.05 -16.59
N TYR A 14 13.84 8.17 -15.70
CA TYR A 14 12.44 7.75 -15.62
C TYR A 14 11.62 8.68 -14.74
N LEU A 15 10.31 8.80 -15.00
CA LEU A 15 9.41 9.56 -14.16
C LEU A 15 9.33 8.95 -12.75
N SER A 16 9.41 9.78 -11.71
CA SER A 16 9.30 9.34 -10.31
C SER A 16 7.85 9.03 -9.90
N MET A 17 7.18 8.14 -10.65
CA MET A 17 5.81 7.70 -10.43
C MET A 17 5.67 6.19 -10.62
N GLY A 18 4.81 5.57 -9.82
CA GLY A 18 4.40 4.17 -9.98
C GLY A 18 2.91 4.07 -10.27
N PHE A 19 2.53 3.12 -11.13
CA PHE A 19 1.13 2.84 -11.48
C PHE A 19 0.83 1.36 -11.23
N ASN A 20 -0.45 1.05 -10.95
CA ASN A 20 -0.93 -0.32 -10.75
C ASN A 20 -0.16 -1.12 -9.68
N ALA A 21 0.20 -0.46 -8.57
CA ALA A 21 0.91 -1.10 -7.47
C ALA A 21 -0.03 -2.01 -6.65
N THR A 22 0.47 -3.18 -6.27
CA THR A 22 -0.18 -4.08 -5.30
C THR A 22 0.74 -4.21 -4.08
N LEU A 23 0.19 -4.03 -2.89
CA LEU A 23 0.92 -4.17 -1.62
C LEU A 23 0.42 -5.41 -0.89
N GLU A 24 1.32 -6.34 -0.58
CA GLU A 24 1.04 -7.53 0.23
C GLU A 24 1.92 -7.51 1.48
N VAL A 25 1.32 -7.75 2.64
CA VAL A 25 2.00 -7.75 3.93
C VAL A 25 1.98 -9.16 4.51
N GLN A 26 3.15 -9.70 4.79
CA GLN A 26 3.32 -11.00 5.44
C GLN A 26 3.91 -10.80 6.83
N THR A 27 3.32 -11.48 7.81
CA THR A 27 3.75 -11.40 9.20
C THR A 27 4.03 -12.79 9.76
N THR A 28 4.78 -12.84 10.85
CA THR A 28 4.90 -14.05 11.67
C THR A 28 3.55 -14.34 12.35
N ARG A 29 3.37 -15.58 12.84
CA ARG A 29 2.07 -16.07 13.32
C ARG A 29 1.43 -15.20 14.42
N ASP A 30 2.27 -14.63 15.27
CA ASP A 30 1.87 -13.87 16.45
C ASP A 30 1.56 -12.39 16.15
N LEU A 31 1.83 -11.93 14.93
CA LEU A 31 1.58 -10.55 14.50
C LEU A 31 0.45 -10.53 13.48
N LYS A 32 -0.58 -9.73 13.76
CA LYS A 32 -1.73 -9.54 12.87
C LYS A 32 -1.82 -8.11 12.34
N VAL A 33 -2.20 -7.98 11.08
CA VAL A 33 -2.48 -6.72 10.38
C VAL A 33 -3.91 -6.30 10.66
N ARG A 34 -4.10 -5.06 11.09
CA ARG A 34 -5.41 -4.47 11.42
C ARG A 34 -5.97 -3.59 10.30
N GLY A 35 -5.16 -3.28 9.30
CA GLY A 35 -5.53 -2.45 8.17
C GLY A 35 -4.46 -1.41 7.84
N LEU A 36 -4.81 -0.51 6.92
CA LEU A 36 -3.94 0.51 6.35
C LEU A 36 -4.62 1.88 6.38
N ILE A 37 -3.86 2.93 6.68
CA ILE A 37 -4.30 4.33 6.59
C ILE A 37 -3.49 5.02 5.50
N GLY A 38 -4.15 5.46 4.43
CA GLY A 38 -3.49 6.11 3.29
C GLY A 38 -4.25 5.92 1.98
N PRO A 39 -3.69 6.41 0.86
CA PRO A 39 -4.29 6.31 -0.47
C PRO A 39 -4.14 4.88 -1.02
N ALA A 40 -5.10 4.02 -0.72
CA ALA A 40 -5.17 2.67 -1.26
C ALA A 40 -6.63 2.18 -1.33
N ILE A 41 -6.80 0.94 -1.78
CA ILE A 41 -8.06 0.20 -1.72
C ILE A 41 -7.76 -1.23 -1.26
N SER A 42 -8.69 -1.85 -0.54
CA SER A 42 -8.54 -3.24 -0.08
C SER A 42 -8.54 -4.20 -1.27
N ALA A 43 -7.61 -5.15 -1.25
CA ALA A 43 -7.60 -6.27 -2.19
C ALA A 43 -8.60 -7.37 -1.83
N ASN A 44 -9.26 -7.27 -0.66
CA ASN A 44 -10.22 -8.25 -0.13
C ASN A 44 -9.65 -9.68 -0.03
N LYS A 45 -8.35 -9.83 0.24
CA LYS A 45 -7.67 -11.12 0.34
C LYS A 45 -7.46 -11.48 1.80
N ARG A 46 -8.35 -12.33 2.35
CA ARG A 46 -8.18 -12.82 3.72
C ARG A 46 -7.01 -13.79 3.82
N SER A 47 -6.20 -13.64 4.87
CA SER A 47 -5.08 -14.52 5.18
C SER A 47 -4.95 -14.74 6.68
N ALA A 48 -4.08 -15.67 7.08
CA ALA A 48 -3.74 -15.88 8.49
C ALA A 48 -3.08 -14.65 9.14
N CYS A 49 -2.63 -13.66 8.34
CA CYS A 49 -2.03 -12.43 8.83
C CYS A 49 -3.09 -11.38 9.21
N VAL A 50 -4.36 -11.55 8.83
CA VAL A 50 -5.41 -10.55 9.08
C VAL A 50 -5.95 -10.70 10.50
N GLY A 51 -6.00 -9.58 11.24
CA GLY A 51 -6.56 -9.51 12.59
C GLY A 51 -8.07 -9.34 12.59
N GLU A 52 -8.71 -9.58 13.73
CA GLU A 52 -10.16 -9.40 13.90
C GLU A 52 -10.55 -7.92 14.09
N THR A 53 -9.62 -7.09 14.54
CA THR A 53 -9.85 -5.67 14.76
C THR A 53 -9.46 -4.88 13.52
N ASP A 54 -10.43 -4.17 12.96
CA ASP A 54 -10.25 -3.33 11.78
C ASP A 54 -9.87 -1.88 12.15
N ILE A 55 -8.91 -1.31 11.41
CA ILE A 55 -8.51 0.10 11.49
C ILE A 55 -8.26 0.60 10.06
N GLY A 56 -9.08 1.56 9.60
CA GLY A 56 -8.93 2.15 8.26
C GLY A 56 -9.33 1.19 7.14
N ILE A 57 -8.48 1.02 6.13
CA ILE A 57 -8.67 0.07 5.03
C ILE A 57 -8.25 -1.31 5.51
N ALA A 58 -9.21 -2.17 5.83
CA ALA A 58 -8.98 -3.46 6.48
C ALA A 58 -9.61 -4.63 5.71
N GLY A 59 -9.75 -5.78 6.39
CA GLY A 59 -10.32 -7.00 5.81
C GLY A 59 -9.43 -7.71 4.77
N THR A 60 -8.15 -7.35 4.70
CA THR A 60 -7.14 -7.94 3.80
C THR A 60 -5.77 -8.02 4.45
#